data_AF-A0A0C9Y224-F1
#
_entry.id   AF-A0A0C9Y224-F1
#
_cell.length_a   1.000
_cell.length_b   1.000
_cell.length_c   1.000
_cell.angle_alpha   90.00
_cell.angle_beta   90.00
_cell.angle_gamma   90.00
#
_symmetry.space_group_name_H-M   'P 1'
#
loop_
_entity.id
_entity.type
_entity.pdbx_description
1 polymer ?
#
loop_
_entity_poly.entity_id
_entity_poly.type
_entity_poly.pdbx_seq_one_letter_code
_entity_poly.pdbx_strand_id
1 'polypeptide(L)'
;MVKYRVALDDLERLVVMRLFELSKMAMSGTGYKLRQQISKVLQRRSEAIRNAISRYNTQAAALNPPRPPTSWKDIAEYSFLGEFNLLRHCHADVRDNNWAKPAFRQATVKFFRLQCAHEELVRVSVEVHRLWTSIHDEEAHMTKVIDELLISDHPLASELTKQHWPWHAINQLHLHRLEEIMHHPRYIGSQGVGIRLGTPTIPEDAGVENSQVDMDRAVHVELQPVGM
;
A
#
# COMPACT_ATOMS: atom_id res chain seq x y z
N MET A 1 42.45 0.64 -15.61
CA MET A 1 41.48 0.73 -14.48
C MET A 1 40.30 1.66 -14.76
N VAL A 2 40.51 2.89 -15.26
CA VAL A 2 39.42 3.86 -15.56
C VAL A 2 38.41 3.33 -16.58
N LYS A 3 38.87 2.77 -17.71
CA LYS A 3 37.97 2.21 -18.75
C LYS A 3 37.07 1.07 -18.24
N TYR A 4 37.59 0.25 -17.32
CA TYR A 4 36.81 -0.80 -16.66
C TYR A 4 35.73 -0.21 -15.77
N ARG A 5 36.06 0.78 -14.92
CA ARG A 5 35.09 1.45 -14.05
C ARG A 5 33.98 2.12 -14.86
N VAL A 6 34.32 2.83 -15.92
CA VAL A 6 33.33 3.45 -16.82
C VAL A 6 32.41 2.41 -17.48
N ALA A 7 32.96 1.28 -17.94
CA ALA A 7 32.15 0.21 -18.52
C ALA A 7 31.25 -0.49 -17.49
N LEU A 8 31.73 -0.61 -16.25
CA LEU A 8 31.01 -1.16 -15.12
C LEU A 8 29.86 -0.22 -14.70
N ASP A 9 30.12 1.08 -14.54
CA ASP A 9 29.14 2.11 -14.17
C ASP A 9 28.02 2.23 -15.21
N ASP A 10 28.35 2.19 -16.52
CA ASP A 10 27.34 2.27 -17.58
C ASP A 10 26.45 1.02 -17.61
N LEU A 11 27.04 -0.16 -17.41
CA LEU A 11 26.28 -1.41 -17.32
C LEU A 11 25.36 -1.40 -16.08
N GLU A 12 25.86 -0.97 -14.93
CA GLU A 12 25.08 -0.76 -13.71
C GLU A 12 23.89 0.15 -13.93
N ARG A 13 24.14 1.36 -14.43
CA ARG A 13 23.08 2.34 -14.70
C ARG A 13 22.00 1.75 -15.59
N LEU A 14 22.36 1.07 -16.68
CA LEU A 14 21.41 0.46 -17.61
C LEU A 14 20.55 -0.64 -16.96
N VAL A 15 21.14 -1.47 -16.11
CA VAL A 15 20.42 -2.54 -15.40
C VAL A 15 19.48 -1.96 -14.34
N VAL A 16 19.94 -1.00 -13.54
CA VAL A 16 19.11 -0.29 -12.55
C VAL A 16 17.90 0.32 -13.24
N MET A 17 18.13 1.06 -14.33
CA MET A 17 17.05 1.67 -15.08
C MET A 17 16.07 0.61 -15.62
N ARG A 18 16.53 -0.56 -16.11
CA ARG A 18 15.65 -1.65 -16.57
C ARG A 18 14.76 -2.19 -15.46
N LEU A 19 15.29 -2.37 -14.26
CA LEU A 19 14.52 -2.85 -13.11
C LEU A 19 13.38 -1.86 -12.74
N PHE A 20 13.66 -0.56 -12.78
CA PHE A 20 12.63 0.47 -12.58
C PHE A 20 11.58 0.51 -13.69
N GLU A 21 11.93 0.16 -14.92
CA GLU A 21 10.94 0.04 -16.00
C GLU A 21 10.06 -1.19 -15.88
N LEU A 22 10.63 -2.31 -15.46
CA LEU A 22 9.88 -3.53 -15.17
C LEU A 22 8.89 -3.29 -14.02
N SER A 23 9.28 -2.58 -12.96
CA SER A 23 8.36 -2.25 -11.87
C SER A 23 7.23 -1.34 -12.35
N LYS A 24 7.51 -0.34 -13.19
CA LYS A 24 6.48 0.52 -13.82
C LYS A 24 5.51 -0.27 -14.71
N MET A 25 6.00 -1.28 -15.43
CA MET A 25 5.14 -2.16 -16.23
C MET A 25 4.16 -2.96 -15.36
N ALA A 26 4.58 -3.34 -14.14
CA ALA A 26 3.76 -4.09 -13.19
C ALA A 26 2.74 -3.23 -12.41
N MET A 27 2.75 -1.90 -12.57
CA MET A 27 1.81 -1.01 -11.88
C MET A 27 0.40 -1.09 -12.49
N SER A 28 -0.61 -1.26 -11.62
CA SER A 28 -2.03 -1.12 -11.96
C SER A 28 -2.35 0.32 -12.37
N GLY A 29 -3.38 0.51 -13.22
CA GLY A 29 -3.82 1.84 -13.67
C GLY A 29 -3.02 2.46 -14.83
N THR A 30 -2.02 1.76 -15.39
CA THR A 30 -1.31 2.22 -16.59
C THR A 30 -2.13 2.03 -17.87
N GLY A 31 -2.47 3.12 -18.55
CA GLY A 31 -3.23 3.08 -19.82
C GLY A 31 -2.46 2.38 -20.96
N TYR A 32 -3.20 1.84 -21.94
CA TYR A 32 -2.65 1.01 -23.03
C TYR A 32 -1.47 1.67 -23.78
N LYS A 33 -1.58 2.96 -24.13
CA LYS A 33 -0.52 3.70 -24.82
C LYS A 33 0.77 3.79 -23.98
N LEU A 34 0.65 4.00 -22.67
CA LEU A 34 1.81 4.06 -21.78
C LEU A 34 2.49 2.69 -21.68
N ARG A 35 1.72 1.60 -21.58
CA ARG A 35 2.27 0.23 -21.59
C ARG A 35 3.06 -0.05 -22.86
N GLN A 36 2.53 0.33 -24.04
CA GLN A 36 3.27 0.17 -25.30
C GLN A 36 4.60 0.95 -25.30
N GLN A 37 4.62 2.17 -24.77
CA GLN A 37 5.86 2.94 -24.66
C GLN A 37 6.86 2.26 -23.73
N ILE A 38 6.43 1.79 -22.56
CA ILE A 38 7.30 1.05 -21.62
C ILE A 38 7.87 -0.20 -22.29
N SER A 39 7.06 -0.99 -23.01
CA SER A 39 7.54 -2.15 -23.77
C SER A 39 8.61 -1.79 -24.80
N LYS A 40 8.40 -0.71 -25.58
CA LYS A 40 9.39 -0.22 -26.54
C LYS A 40 10.69 0.22 -25.86
N VAL A 41 10.61 0.91 -24.73
CA VAL A 41 11.81 1.33 -24.00
C VAL A 41 12.54 0.13 -23.40
N LEU A 42 11.83 -0.86 -22.85
CA LEU A 42 12.42 -2.10 -22.34
C LEU A 42 13.16 -2.89 -23.42
N GLN A 43 12.63 -2.94 -24.65
CA GLN A 43 13.30 -3.60 -25.78
C GLN A 43 14.62 -2.90 -26.11
N ARG A 44 14.59 -1.57 -26.31
CA ARG A 44 15.80 -0.76 -26.56
C ARG A 44 16.81 -0.88 -25.43
N ARG A 45 16.33 -0.89 -24.18
CA ARG A 45 17.19 -1.04 -23.00
C ARG A 45 17.83 -2.42 -22.94
N SER A 46 17.13 -3.47 -23.34
CA SER A 46 17.68 -4.82 -23.40
C SER A 46 18.82 -4.91 -24.41
N GLU A 47 18.71 -4.27 -25.57
CA GLU A 47 19.80 -4.15 -26.55
C GLU A 47 20.98 -3.34 -26.00
N ALA A 48 20.71 -2.19 -25.37
CA ALA A 48 21.75 -1.36 -24.75
C ALA A 48 22.54 -2.13 -23.68
N ILE A 49 21.86 -2.90 -22.82
CA ILE A 49 22.50 -3.73 -21.81
C ILE A 49 23.37 -4.82 -22.47
N ARG A 50 22.90 -5.51 -23.52
CA ARG A 50 23.74 -6.51 -24.22
C ARG A 50 25.04 -5.90 -24.75
N ASN A 51 24.97 -4.69 -25.29
CA ASN A 51 26.16 -3.96 -25.75
C ASN A 51 27.07 -3.57 -24.58
N ALA A 52 26.50 -3.12 -23.46
CA ALA A 52 27.25 -2.78 -22.24
C ALA A 52 27.91 -4.01 -21.61
N ILE A 53 27.26 -5.17 -21.60
CA ILE A 53 27.84 -6.47 -21.19
C ILE A 53 29.08 -6.79 -22.02
N SER A 54 29.00 -6.65 -23.35
CA SER A 54 30.13 -6.91 -24.24
C SER A 54 31.32 -6.00 -23.89
N ARG A 55 31.07 -4.69 -23.76
CA ARG A 55 32.09 -3.70 -23.35
C ARG A 55 32.70 -4.02 -21.99
N TYR A 56 31.87 -4.37 -21.01
CA TYR A 56 32.30 -4.78 -19.69
C TYR A 56 33.21 -6.01 -19.75
N ASN A 57 32.79 -7.08 -20.44
CA ASN A 57 33.54 -8.33 -20.55
C ASN A 57 34.90 -8.11 -21.24
N THR A 58 34.97 -7.27 -22.28
CA THR A 58 36.24 -6.90 -22.92
C THR A 58 37.19 -6.21 -21.93
N GLN A 59 36.70 -5.25 -21.15
CA GLN A 59 37.53 -4.54 -20.18
C GLN A 59 37.88 -5.41 -18.96
N ALA A 60 36.98 -6.30 -18.55
CA ALA A 60 37.17 -7.24 -17.45
C ALA A 60 38.29 -8.27 -17.74
N ALA A 61 38.36 -8.76 -18.98
CA ALA A 61 39.41 -9.67 -19.44
C ALA A 61 40.80 -9.00 -19.52
N ALA A 62 40.83 -7.68 -19.75
CA ALA A 62 42.07 -6.90 -19.84
C ALA A 62 42.66 -6.51 -18.47
N LEU A 63 42.01 -6.85 -17.36
CA LEU A 63 42.53 -6.63 -16.01
C LEU A 63 43.51 -7.73 -15.58
N ASN A 64 44.37 -7.42 -14.62
CA ASN A 64 45.26 -8.40 -13.99
C ASN A 64 45.08 -8.36 -12.47
N PRO A 65 44.45 -9.36 -11.83
CA PRO A 65 43.86 -10.56 -12.45
C PRO A 65 42.59 -10.25 -13.27
N PRO A 66 42.28 -11.08 -14.28
CA PRO A 66 41.06 -10.94 -15.08
C PRO A 66 39.83 -11.16 -14.21
N ARG A 67 38.75 -10.41 -14.48
CA ARG A 67 37.49 -10.51 -13.74
C ARG A 67 36.51 -11.46 -14.45
N PRO A 68 35.60 -12.11 -13.69
CA PRO A 68 34.62 -13.02 -14.27
C PRO A 68 33.68 -12.28 -15.25
N PRO A 69 33.39 -12.87 -16.42
CA PRO A 69 32.46 -12.30 -17.37
C PRO A 69 31.03 -12.37 -16.84
N THR A 70 30.18 -11.47 -17.30
CA THR A 70 28.74 -11.46 -17.00
C THR A 70 27.96 -11.83 -18.26
N SER A 71 26.96 -12.69 -18.11
CA SER A 71 26.07 -13.07 -19.21
C SER A 71 24.73 -12.35 -19.13
N TRP A 72 24.01 -12.26 -20.26
CA TRP A 72 22.64 -11.74 -20.25
C TRP A 72 21.71 -12.57 -19.35
N LYS A 73 21.94 -13.87 -19.25
CA LYS A 73 21.15 -14.77 -18.40
C LYS A 73 21.24 -14.35 -16.94
N ASP A 74 22.45 -14.09 -16.47
CA ASP A 74 22.69 -13.62 -15.10
C ASP A 74 21.94 -12.31 -14.83
N ILE A 75 21.94 -11.38 -15.80
CA ILE A 75 21.24 -10.10 -15.69
C ILE A 75 19.71 -10.25 -15.74
N ALA A 76 19.21 -11.16 -16.57
CA ALA A 76 17.78 -11.38 -16.75
C ALA A 76 17.14 -12.07 -15.54
N GLU A 77 17.91 -12.90 -14.83
CA GLU A 77 17.49 -13.57 -13.59
C GLU A 77 17.36 -12.59 -12.40
N TYR A 78 18.01 -11.43 -12.47
CA TYR A 78 17.85 -10.42 -11.42
C TYR A 78 16.47 -9.77 -11.48
N SER A 79 15.70 -10.01 -10.42
CA SER A 79 14.38 -9.43 -10.20
C SER A 79 14.45 -8.18 -9.33
N PHE A 80 15.53 -8.03 -8.55
CA PHE A 80 15.72 -6.96 -7.59
C PHE A 80 17.10 -6.32 -7.69
N LEU A 81 17.17 -5.01 -7.41
CA LEU A 81 18.41 -4.22 -7.51
C LEU A 81 19.53 -4.80 -6.65
N GLY A 82 19.18 -5.31 -5.47
CA GLY A 82 20.14 -5.90 -4.54
C GLY A 82 20.58 -7.33 -4.87
N GLU A 83 20.19 -7.89 -6.01
CA GLU A 83 20.73 -9.14 -6.57
C GLU A 83 21.83 -8.86 -7.62
N PHE A 84 21.92 -7.61 -8.12
CA PHE A 84 22.91 -7.24 -9.12
C PHE A 84 24.30 -7.13 -8.50
N ASN A 85 25.10 -8.18 -8.68
CA ASN A 85 26.43 -8.28 -8.08
C ASN A 85 27.44 -7.27 -8.65
N LEU A 86 27.15 -6.65 -9.79
CA LEU A 86 28.02 -5.66 -10.43
C LEU A 86 28.08 -4.33 -9.66
N LEU A 87 26.97 -3.91 -9.02
CA LEU A 87 26.91 -2.70 -8.17
C LEU A 87 27.97 -2.77 -7.04
N ARG A 88 28.35 -3.99 -6.65
CA ARG A 88 29.27 -4.30 -5.55
C ARG A 88 30.72 -3.92 -5.85
N HIS A 89 31.06 -3.66 -7.11
CA HIS A 89 32.42 -3.32 -7.54
C HIS A 89 32.63 -1.83 -7.82
N CYS A 90 31.56 -1.03 -7.84
CA CYS A 90 31.60 0.42 -8.06
C CYS A 90 31.73 1.24 -6.76
N HIS A 91 31.28 0.70 -5.62
CA HIS A 91 31.22 1.40 -4.33
C HIS A 91 31.72 0.54 -3.16
N ALA A 92 31.85 1.15 -1.97
CA ALA A 92 32.21 0.46 -0.74
C ALA A 92 31.37 -0.81 -0.56
N ASP A 93 32.00 -1.91 -0.13
CA ASP A 93 31.36 -3.22 -0.08
C ASP A 93 30.24 -3.24 0.96
N VAL A 94 28.99 -3.13 0.49
CA VAL A 94 27.81 -3.15 1.36
C VAL A 94 27.30 -4.57 1.63
N ARG A 95 27.92 -5.62 1.08
CA ARG A 95 27.45 -7.02 1.26
C ARG A 95 27.50 -7.49 2.71
N ASP A 96 28.47 -6.98 3.45
CA ASP A 96 28.66 -7.34 4.85
C ASP A 96 27.59 -6.69 5.73
N ASN A 97 26.96 -5.62 5.25
CA ASN A 97 25.86 -5.00 5.94
C ASN A 97 24.63 -5.92 5.99
N ASN A 98 24.06 -6.05 7.17
CA ASN A 98 22.92 -6.93 7.38
C ASN A 98 21.70 -6.56 6.51
N TRP A 99 21.46 -5.28 6.23
CA TRP A 99 20.34 -4.83 5.38
C TRP A 99 20.50 -5.20 3.89
N ALA A 100 21.71 -5.52 3.41
CA ALA A 100 21.95 -5.90 2.02
C ALA A 100 21.73 -7.40 1.77
N LYS A 101 21.75 -8.22 2.84
CA LYS A 101 21.57 -9.68 2.77
C LYS A 101 20.11 -10.03 2.46
N PRO A 102 19.81 -10.90 1.47
CA PRO A 102 18.43 -11.20 1.05
C PRO A 102 17.51 -11.66 2.18
N ALA A 103 17.99 -12.55 3.06
CA ALA A 103 17.20 -13.06 4.18
C ALA A 103 16.75 -11.95 5.13
N PHE A 104 17.64 -11.02 5.48
CA PHE A 104 17.34 -9.90 6.37
C PHE A 104 16.37 -8.91 5.71
N ARG A 105 16.48 -8.66 4.40
CA ARG A 105 15.50 -7.84 3.67
C ARG A 105 14.12 -8.46 3.68
N GLN A 106 14.01 -9.75 3.39
CA GLN A 106 12.73 -10.46 3.42
C GLN A 106 12.12 -10.43 4.83
N ALA A 107 12.93 -10.64 5.87
CA ALA A 107 12.49 -10.50 7.26
C ALA A 107 12.02 -9.08 7.58
N THR A 108 12.75 -8.05 7.13
CA THR A 108 12.41 -6.64 7.31
C THR A 108 11.09 -6.29 6.63
N VAL A 109 10.87 -6.74 5.38
CA VAL A 109 9.60 -6.53 4.67
C VAL A 109 8.44 -7.20 5.40
N LYS A 110 8.63 -8.44 5.90
CA LYS A 110 7.60 -9.14 6.68
C LYS A 110 7.31 -8.41 8.00
N PHE A 111 8.34 -7.95 8.70
CA PHE A 111 8.22 -7.20 9.94
C PHE A 111 7.42 -5.91 9.74
N PHE A 112 7.78 -5.08 8.75
CA PHE A 112 7.05 -3.85 8.48
C PHE A 112 5.62 -4.10 7.98
N ARG A 113 5.38 -5.15 7.19
CA ARG A 113 4.01 -5.54 6.84
C ARG A 113 3.17 -5.89 8.07
N LEU A 114 3.76 -6.57 9.05
CA LEU A 114 3.09 -6.88 10.30
C LEU A 114 2.81 -5.61 11.12
N GLN A 115 3.75 -4.68 11.19
CA GLN A 115 3.53 -3.38 11.84
C GLN A 115 2.39 -2.60 11.16
N CYS A 116 2.44 -2.46 9.84
CA CYS A 116 1.37 -1.81 9.09
C CYS A 116 0.03 -2.53 9.26
N ALA A 117 0.00 -3.86 9.37
CA ALA A 117 -1.25 -4.59 9.63
C ALA A 117 -1.84 -4.25 11.00
N HIS A 118 -1.01 -4.03 12.03
CA HIS A 118 -1.51 -3.58 13.34
C HIS A 118 -2.06 -2.16 13.29
N GLU A 119 -1.40 -1.24 12.58
CA GLU A 119 -1.90 0.11 12.36
C GLU A 119 -3.22 0.09 11.57
N GLU A 120 -3.30 -0.77 10.55
CA GLU A 120 -4.48 -0.91 9.71
C GLU A 120 -5.68 -1.44 10.49
N LEU A 121 -5.49 -2.31 11.49
CA LEU A 121 -6.59 -2.74 12.38
C LEU A 121 -7.24 -1.55 13.10
N VAL A 122 -6.42 -0.63 13.62
CA VAL A 122 -6.93 0.59 14.27
C VAL A 122 -7.60 1.48 13.24
N ARG A 123 -7.00 1.65 12.06
CA ARG A 123 -7.56 2.50 11.00
C ARG A 123 -8.91 2.01 10.50
N VAL A 124 -9.03 0.70 10.24
CA VAL A 124 -10.29 0.07 9.81
C VAL A 124 -11.39 0.32 10.82
N SER A 125 -11.11 0.29 12.13
CA SER A 125 -12.13 0.59 13.15
C SER A 125 -12.72 2.00 13.03
N VAL A 126 -11.86 2.99 12.74
CA VAL A 126 -12.29 4.39 12.55
C VAL A 126 -13.02 4.56 11.24
N GLU A 127 -12.53 3.95 10.16
CA GLU A 127 -13.12 4.06 8.83
C GLU A 127 -14.47 3.37 8.72
N VAL A 128 -14.62 2.17 9.32
CA VAL A 128 -15.90 1.45 9.41
C VAL A 128 -16.95 2.31 10.10
N HIS A 129 -16.62 2.86 11.26
CA HIS A 129 -17.55 3.69 12.02
C HIS A 129 -17.92 4.99 11.30
N ARG A 130 -16.95 5.64 10.64
CA ARG A 130 -17.20 6.85 9.83
C ARG A 130 -18.08 6.57 8.62
N LEU A 131 -17.81 5.48 7.89
CA LEU A 131 -18.60 5.14 6.71
C LEU A 131 -20.03 4.77 7.11
N TRP A 132 -20.20 3.98 8.18
CA TRP A 132 -21.50 3.65 8.72
C TRP A 132 -22.30 4.92 9.07
N THR A 133 -21.68 5.84 9.81
CA THR A 133 -22.31 7.11 10.20
C THR A 133 -22.66 7.96 8.99
N SER A 134 -21.77 8.06 8.01
CA SER A 134 -22.01 8.81 6.78
C SER A 134 -23.21 8.26 6.00
N ILE A 135 -23.32 6.94 5.88
CA ILE A 135 -24.46 6.30 5.20
C ILE A 135 -25.76 6.59 5.96
N HIS A 136 -25.74 6.44 7.29
CA HIS A 136 -26.92 6.70 8.12
C HIS A 136 -27.40 8.15 8.02
N ASP A 137 -26.48 9.11 8.14
CA ASP A 137 -26.78 10.55 8.03
C ASP A 137 -27.33 10.91 6.65
N GLU A 138 -26.75 10.33 5.58
CA GLU A 138 -27.19 10.55 4.21
C GLU A 138 -28.59 9.98 3.96
N GLU A 139 -28.87 8.76 4.43
CA GLU A 139 -30.19 8.14 4.30
C GLU A 139 -31.24 8.93 5.08
N ALA A 140 -30.96 9.31 6.32
CA ALA A 140 -31.88 10.11 7.14
C ALA A 140 -32.18 11.47 6.50
N HIS A 141 -31.15 12.13 5.94
CA HIS A 141 -31.32 13.38 5.22
C HIS A 141 -32.16 13.21 3.95
N MET A 142 -31.89 12.18 3.15
CA MET A 142 -32.62 11.92 1.91
C MET A 142 -34.09 11.61 2.19
N THR A 143 -34.39 10.76 3.17
CA THR A 143 -35.77 10.46 3.60
C THR A 143 -36.49 11.74 4.02
N LYS A 144 -35.86 12.57 4.84
CA LYS A 144 -36.44 13.85 5.27
C LYS A 144 -36.77 14.77 4.08
N VAL A 145 -35.85 14.92 3.13
CA VAL A 145 -36.06 15.76 1.94
C VAL A 145 -37.17 15.20 1.06
N ILE A 146 -37.24 13.88 0.88
CA ILE A 146 -38.33 13.22 0.14
C ILE A 146 -39.67 13.48 0.82
N ASP A 147 -39.76 13.33 2.15
CA ASP A 147 -40.98 13.55 2.92
C ASP A 147 -41.46 15.01 2.83
N GLU A 148 -40.56 15.97 2.92
CA GLU A 148 -40.86 17.40 2.71
C GLU A 148 -41.38 17.67 1.29
N LEU A 149 -40.74 17.08 0.28
CA LEU A 149 -41.14 17.23 -1.11
C LEU A 149 -42.45 16.52 -1.45
N LEU A 150 -42.80 15.41 -0.77
CA LEU A 150 -44.10 14.76 -0.97
C LEU A 150 -45.26 15.70 -0.62
N ILE A 151 -45.04 16.65 0.31
CA ILE A 151 -46.02 17.66 0.71
C ILE A 151 -46.03 18.84 -0.28
N SER A 152 -44.87 19.29 -0.76
CA SER A 152 -44.77 20.50 -1.60
C SER A 152 -44.81 20.25 -3.11
N ASP A 153 -44.11 19.23 -3.61
CA ASP A 153 -43.91 18.91 -5.04
C ASP A 153 -43.72 17.39 -5.25
N HIS A 154 -44.86 16.69 -5.39
CA HIS A 154 -44.90 15.24 -5.53
C HIS A 154 -44.16 14.70 -6.78
N PRO A 155 -44.22 15.33 -7.97
CA PRO A 155 -43.38 14.92 -9.11
C PRO A 155 -41.88 14.93 -8.80
N LEU A 156 -41.37 15.96 -8.13
CA LEU A 156 -39.96 16.06 -7.79
C LEU A 156 -39.54 15.00 -6.74
N ALA A 157 -40.39 14.75 -5.74
CA ALA A 157 -40.17 13.68 -4.76
C ALA A 157 -40.04 12.30 -5.42
N SER A 158 -40.89 12.01 -6.41
CA SER A 158 -40.89 10.75 -7.15
C SER A 158 -39.60 10.55 -7.94
N GLU A 159 -39.12 11.59 -8.64
CA GLU A 159 -37.87 11.50 -9.40
C GLU A 159 -36.65 11.39 -8.48
N LEU A 160 -36.62 12.15 -7.37
CA LEU A 160 -35.54 12.06 -6.38
C LEU A 160 -35.44 10.66 -5.77
N THR A 161 -36.59 10.07 -5.40
CA THR A 161 -36.66 8.70 -4.87
C THR A 161 -36.08 7.70 -5.88
N LYS A 162 -36.48 7.82 -7.15
CA LYS A 162 -35.99 6.94 -8.22
C LYS A 162 -34.49 7.08 -8.46
N GLN A 163 -33.96 8.29 -8.41
CA GLN A 163 -32.52 8.54 -8.60
C GLN A 163 -31.69 8.11 -7.39
N HIS A 164 -32.23 8.18 -6.18
CA HIS A 164 -31.54 7.75 -4.97
C HIS A 164 -31.51 6.22 -4.80
N TRP A 165 -32.49 5.50 -5.35
CA TRP A 165 -32.62 4.06 -5.20
C TRP A 165 -31.33 3.24 -5.45
N PRO A 166 -30.55 3.49 -6.53
CA PRO A 166 -29.30 2.76 -6.75
C PRO A 166 -28.26 2.99 -5.65
N TRP A 167 -28.16 4.22 -5.13
CA TRP A 167 -27.26 4.56 -4.02
C TRP A 167 -27.66 3.85 -2.74
N HIS A 168 -28.95 3.85 -2.41
CA HIS A 168 -29.48 3.09 -1.29
C HIS A 168 -29.13 1.60 -1.41
N ALA A 169 -29.33 0.98 -2.58
CA ALA A 169 -28.99 -0.43 -2.79
C ALA A 169 -27.50 -0.72 -2.59
N ILE A 170 -26.61 0.18 -3.04
CA ILE A 170 -25.16 0.09 -2.83
C ILE A 170 -24.82 0.26 -1.34
N ASN A 171 -25.45 1.22 -0.67
CA ASN A 171 -25.26 1.48 0.75
C ASN A 171 -25.69 0.28 1.60
N GLN A 172 -26.79 -0.40 1.25
CA GLN A 172 -27.20 -1.64 1.91
C GLN A 172 -26.14 -2.75 1.80
N LEU A 173 -25.50 -2.89 0.63
CA LEU A 173 -24.38 -3.81 0.46
C LEU A 173 -23.18 -3.40 1.33
N HIS A 174 -22.88 -2.10 1.39
CA HIS A 174 -21.81 -1.60 2.26
C HIS A 174 -22.10 -1.88 3.73
N LEU A 175 -23.30 -1.58 4.22
CA LEU A 175 -23.71 -1.86 5.60
C LEU A 175 -23.55 -3.34 5.94
N HIS A 176 -23.98 -4.25 5.06
CA HIS A 176 -23.79 -5.68 5.27
C HIS A 176 -22.31 -6.08 5.37
N ARG A 177 -21.43 -5.52 4.52
CA ARG A 177 -19.98 -5.75 4.61
C ARG A 177 -19.37 -5.16 5.88
N LEU A 178 -19.84 -3.99 6.31
CA LEU A 178 -19.39 -3.38 7.55
C LEU A 178 -19.80 -4.23 8.75
N GLU A 179 -20.99 -4.81 8.74
CA GLU A 179 -21.41 -5.80 9.75
C GLU A 179 -20.46 -7.00 9.77
N GLU A 180 -20.16 -7.62 8.62
CA GLU A 180 -19.20 -8.73 8.57
C GLU A 180 -17.84 -8.35 9.19
N ILE A 181 -17.35 -7.14 8.92
CA ILE A 181 -16.10 -6.63 9.50
C ILE A 181 -16.21 -6.47 11.01
N MET A 182 -17.30 -5.89 11.51
CA MET A 182 -17.52 -5.68 12.95
C MET A 182 -17.73 -6.99 13.72
N HIS A 183 -18.21 -8.05 13.07
CA HIS A 183 -18.35 -9.38 13.66
C HIS A 183 -17.02 -10.17 13.67
N HIS A 184 -15.97 -9.67 13.02
CA HIS A 184 -14.69 -10.35 13.01
C HIS A 184 -14.06 -10.36 14.41
N PRO A 185 -13.52 -11.50 14.92
CA PRO A 185 -13.04 -11.63 16.29
C PRO A 185 -11.90 -10.68 16.69
N ARG A 186 -11.21 -10.11 15.70
CA ARG A 186 -10.10 -9.15 15.91
C ARG A 186 -10.49 -7.70 15.64
N TYR A 187 -11.78 -7.41 15.47
CA TYR A 187 -12.26 -6.04 15.38
C TYR A 187 -12.19 -5.38 16.76
N ILE A 188 -11.68 -4.14 16.81
CA ILE A 188 -11.40 -3.41 18.06
C ILE A 188 -12.28 -2.14 18.17
N GLY A 189 -13.08 -1.84 17.13
CA GLY A 189 -13.92 -0.63 17.11
C GLY A 189 -15.24 -0.76 17.85
N SER A 190 -15.90 0.37 18.05
CA SER A 190 -17.30 0.42 18.47
C SER A 190 -18.21 -0.13 17.37
N GLN A 191 -19.30 -0.76 17.79
CA GLN A 191 -20.38 -1.18 16.90
C GLN A 191 -21.45 -0.08 16.82
N GLY A 192 -22.06 0.06 15.65
CA GLY A 192 -23.19 0.97 15.43
C GLY A 192 -22.82 2.36 14.90
N VAL A 193 -23.85 3.19 14.81
CA VAL A 193 -23.82 4.55 14.25
C VAL A 193 -23.15 5.51 15.22
N GLY A 194 -22.26 6.36 14.71
CA GLY A 194 -21.62 7.42 15.47
C GLY A 194 -22.37 8.75 15.41
N ILE A 195 -21.76 9.79 15.98
CA ILE A 195 -22.28 11.16 15.88
C ILE A 195 -21.28 11.98 15.08
N ARG A 196 -21.74 12.62 14.00
CA ARG A 196 -20.92 13.54 13.21
C ARG A 196 -20.63 14.81 14.02
N LEU A 197 -19.34 15.18 14.07
CA LEU A 197 -18.91 16.41 14.73
C LEU A 197 -19.59 17.62 14.06
N GLY A 198 -20.31 18.42 14.85
CA GLY A 198 -21.07 19.59 14.38
C GLY A 198 -22.57 19.37 14.22
N THR A 199 -23.08 18.15 14.41
CA THR A 199 -24.52 17.91 14.52
C THR A 199 -25.01 18.41 15.89
N PRO A 200 -26.04 19.28 15.97
CA PRO A 200 -26.55 19.73 17.26
C PRO A 200 -27.19 18.55 18.00
N THR A 201 -26.57 18.11 19.09
CA THR A 201 -27.17 17.15 20.01
C THR A 201 -28.40 17.79 20.65
N ILE A 202 -29.59 17.25 20.37
CA ILE A 202 -30.76 17.52 21.22
C ILE A 202 -30.43 16.92 22.59
N PRO A 203 -30.47 17.67 23.70
CA PRO A 203 -30.24 17.09 25.01
C PRO A 203 -31.35 16.08 25.28
N GLU A 204 -31.00 14.80 25.40
CA GLU A 204 -31.91 13.81 25.99
C GLU A 204 -32.14 14.22 27.44
N ASP A 205 -33.43 14.29 27.78
CA ASP A 205 -33.95 14.62 29.07
C ASP A 205 -33.32 13.73 30.16
N ALA A 206 -32.98 14.38 31.28
CA ALA A 206 -32.29 13.76 32.39
C ALA A 206 -33.20 12.71 33.07
N GLY A 207 -32.78 11.45 33.02
CA GLY A 207 -33.48 10.37 33.71
C GLY A 207 -32.65 9.11 33.87
N VAL A 208 -32.05 8.98 35.07
CA VAL A 208 -31.74 7.74 35.81
C VAL A 208 -30.30 7.21 35.78
N GLU A 209 -29.67 7.42 36.95
CA GLU A 209 -28.74 6.58 37.73
C GLU A 209 -27.38 6.14 37.17
N ASN A 210 -26.40 6.98 37.52
CA ASN A 210 -25.14 6.65 38.18
C ASN A 210 -24.86 5.14 38.45
N SER A 211 -23.89 4.58 37.73
CA SER A 211 -23.10 3.45 38.21
C SER A 211 -21.64 3.68 37.84
N GLN A 212 -20.92 4.17 38.84
CA GLN A 212 -19.50 4.39 38.87
C GLN A 212 -18.77 3.04 38.74
N VAL A 213 -18.14 2.79 37.59
CA VAL A 213 -17.19 1.68 37.43
C VAL A 213 -15.79 2.27 37.45
N ASP A 214 -15.07 1.82 38.48
CA ASP A 214 -13.73 2.18 38.92
C ASP A 214 -12.70 2.08 37.78
N MET A 215 -12.10 3.21 37.42
CA MET A 215 -11.04 3.36 36.42
C MET A 215 -9.69 3.37 37.12
N ASP A 216 -9.31 2.29 37.81
CA ASP A 216 -7.98 2.15 38.41
C ASP A 216 -7.54 0.69 38.52
N ARG A 217 -7.28 0.05 37.37
CA ARG A 217 -6.35 -1.11 37.30
C ARG A 217 -5.95 -1.46 35.86
N ALA A 218 -4.82 -0.92 35.39
CA ALA A 218 -3.83 -1.62 34.55
C ALA A 218 -2.85 -0.62 33.91
N VAL A 219 -2.05 0.06 34.74
CA VAL A 219 -0.68 0.42 34.36
C VAL A 219 0.23 -0.58 35.08
N HIS A 220 1.24 -1.07 34.36
CA HIS A 220 2.22 -2.11 34.70
C HIS A 220 1.92 -3.53 34.19
N VAL A 221 2.35 -3.79 32.96
CA VAL A 221 3.11 -5.01 32.67
C VAL A 221 4.46 -4.57 32.11
N GLU A 222 5.47 -4.65 32.98
CA GLU A 222 6.88 -4.50 32.66
C GLU A 222 7.33 -5.53 31.62
N LEU A 223 8.10 -5.04 30.66
CA LEU A 223 9.00 -5.83 29.83
C LEU A 223 10.08 -6.42 30.74
N GLN A 224 10.12 -7.76 30.86
CA GLN A 224 11.35 -8.45 31.24
C GLN A 224 11.96 -9.17 30.03
N PRO A 225 13.29 -9.09 29.86
CA PRO A 225 14.01 -9.74 28.77
C PRO A 225 14.26 -11.20 29.13
N VAL A 226 13.97 -12.12 28.21
CA VAL A 226 14.50 -13.48 28.31
C VAL A 226 15.81 -13.52 27.52
N GLY A 227 16.90 -13.54 28.27
CA GLY A 227 18.22 -13.92 27.78
C GLY A 227 18.60 -15.31 28.30
N MET A 228 18.82 -16.24 27.37
CA MET A 228 19.94 -17.21 27.22
C MET A 228 19.49 -18.35 26.32
#